data_AF-A0A3N5UJT9-F1
#
_entry.id   AF-A0A3N5UJT9-F1
#
_cell.length_a   1.000
_cell.length_b   1.000
_cell.length_c   1.000
_cell.angle_alpha   90.00
_cell.angle_beta   90.00
_cell.angle_gamma   90.00
#
_symmetry.space_group_name_H-M   'P 1'
#
loop_
_entity.id
_entity.type
_entity.pdbx_description
1 polymer ?
#
loop_
_entity_poly.entity_id
_entity_poly.type
_entity_poly.pdbx_seq_one_letter_code
_entity_poly.pdbx_strand_id
1 'polypeptide(L)'
;MKTSSRRVSSDTPYRMTFSCRGFLFGPFSPERGIAGLFYIAAMLLCLRSPIPAMAQDSRGIIVTTERTALVIGNNAYQTAPLKNPVNDADDMSRVLTTLGFKVTLLKNVDRRAMEDSIRSFGRQLKNGGIGLFYFAGHGMQVEGRNYLIPVSARIESESDIKYEAVDAGFVLGKMEDAANQLNIVVLDACRSNPFSRNFRSREQGLARLDAPTGSLIVYATAPGDVAADGADRNGIFTRHLLRHMQTPNLPVEQVLKRVRIDVAAETKHRQIPWESSSLMGDFYFITEKVASNSQPVGIATPKASPGSQLSSTESENAAPESKQASSPVAVDPVVWTA
;
A
#
# COMPACT_ATOMS: atom_id res chain seq x y z
N MET A 1 54.97 29.75 -25.25
CA MET A 1 55.07 29.19 -26.62
C MET A 1 53.78 28.44 -26.95
N LYS A 2 53.07 28.90 -28.01
CA LYS A 2 52.04 28.28 -28.89
C LYS A 2 50.94 27.42 -28.21
N THR A 3 49.64 27.78 -28.11
CA THR A 3 48.57 28.14 -29.09
C THR A 3 48.34 27.21 -30.28
N SER A 4 47.17 26.53 -30.31
CA SER A 4 46.23 26.36 -31.46
C SER A 4 45.06 25.46 -31.00
N SER A 5 43.79 25.83 -30.89
CA SER A 5 42.80 26.43 -31.83
C SER A 5 42.38 25.52 -32.99
N ARG A 6 41.09 25.09 -32.98
CA ARG A 6 40.09 24.93 -34.08
C ARG A 6 38.79 24.39 -33.42
N ARG A 7 37.69 25.13 -33.23
CA ARG A 7 36.61 25.61 -34.14
C ARG A 7 36.22 24.62 -35.25
N VAL A 8 34.97 24.42 -35.67
CA VAL A 8 33.57 24.79 -35.34
C VAL A 8 32.74 23.89 -36.28
N SER A 9 31.57 23.39 -35.89
CA SER A 9 30.40 23.42 -36.79
C SER A 9 29.12 23.22 -35.99
N SER A 10 28.34 24.29 -35.97
CA SER A 10 26.97 24.39 -35.51
C SER A 10 26.05 24.23 -36.72
N ASP A 11 25.12 23.29 -36.70
CA ASP A 11 23.95 23.31 -37.58
C ASP A 11 22.67 22.96 -36.80
N THR A 12 22.03 24.03 -36.35
CA THR A 12 20.65 24.49 -36.62
C THR A 12 19.44 23.56 -36.37
N PRO A 13 18.33 24.07 -35.78
CA PRO A 13 17.32 23.27 -35.08
C PRO A 13 16.04 23.00 -35.90
N TYR A 14 15.39 21.86 -35.63
CA TYR A 14 14.02 21.60 -36.07
C TYR A 14 13.01 22.36 -35.18
N ARG A 15 12.52 23.49 -35.67
CA ARG A 15 11.38 24.24 -35.10
C ARG A 15 10.17 23.98 -36.01
N MET A 16 9.30 23.03 -35.64
CA MET A 16 7.98 22.90 -36.27
C MET A 16 7.05 23.98 -35.70
N THR A 17 6.86 25.06 -36.45
CA THR A 17 5.75 26.00 -36.26
C THR A 17 4.53 25.47 -37.01
N PHE A 18 3.45 25.16 -36.29
CA PHE A 18 2.14 24.93 -36.89
C PHE A 18 1.61 26.27 -37.43
N SER A 19 1.51 26.36 -38.75
CA SER A 19 0.83 27.46 -39.44
C SER A 19 -0.68 27.19 -39.44
N CYS A 20 -1.43 27.97 -38.66
CA CYS A 20 -2.87 28.09 -38.83
C CYS A 20 -3.16 28.78 -40.17
N ARG A 21 -3.53 28.01 -41.19
CA ARG A 21 -4.17 28.56 -42.39
C ARG A 21 -5.61 28.94 -42.03
N GLY A 22 -5.83 30.24 -41.86
CA GLY A 22 -7.17 30.83 -41.80
C GLY A 22 -7.92 30.59 -43.10
N PHE A 23 -9.11 30.00 -42.99
CA PHE A 23 -10.11 29.98 -44.05
C PHE A 23 -10.71 31.39 -44.17
N LEU A 24 -10.37 32.09 -45.24
CA LEU A 24 -11.02 33.34 -45.62
C LEU A 24 -12.38 33.02 -46.24
N PHE A 25 -13.45 33.41 -45.56
CA PHE A 25 -14.80 33.48 -46.13
C PHE A 25 -14.85 34.60 -47.18
N GLY A 26 -15.13 34.25 -48.43
CA GLY A 26 -15.49 35.20 -49.48
C GLY A 26 -16.95 35.69 -49.32
N PRO A 27 -17.29 36.88 -49.83
CA PRO A 27 -18.62 37.46 -49.67
C PRO A 27 -19.66 36.71 -50.50
N PHE A 28 -20.79 36.42 -49.86
CA PHE A 28 -21.93 35.70 -50.39
C PHE A 28 -22.81 36.66 -51.22
N SER A 29 -22.89 36.44 -52.53
CA SER A 29 -23.82 37.15 -53.43
C SER A 29 -25.18 36.41 -53.49
N PRO A 30 -26.32 37.10 -53.30
CA PRO A 30 -27.62 36.45 -53.23
C PRO A 30 -28.30 36.45 -54.59
N GLU A 31 -28.25 35.34 -55.33
CA GLU A 31 -29.20 35.12 -56.42
C GLU A 31 -29.53 33.63 -56.56
N ARG A 32 -30.85 33.35 -56.62
CA ARG A 32 -31.51 32.12 -57.08
C ARG A 32 -31.36 30.97 -56.07
N GLY A 33 -32.36 30.69 -55.25
CA GLY A 33 -33.64 30.16 -55.70
C GLY A 33 -33.70 28.66 -55.34
N ILE A 34 -34.62 28.29 -54.45
CA ILE A 34 -35.12 26.92 -54.21
C ILE A 34 -34.18 25.94 -53.46
N ALA A 35 -32.89 26.24 -53.24
CA ALA A 35 -32.00 25.33 -52.48
C ALA A 35 -32.12 25.41 -50.94
N GLY A 36 -32.86 26.39 -50.39
CA GLY A 36 -32.95 26.64 -48.94
C GLY A 36 -33.89 25.70 -48.17
N LEU A 37 -34.84 25.04 -48.85
CA LEU A 37 -35.83 24.19 -48.18
C LEU A 37 -35.32 22.76 -47.89
N PHE A 38 -34.29 22.29 -48.61
CA PHE A 38 -33.69 20.98 -48.36
C PHE A 38 -32.66 20.99 -47.23
N TYR A 39 -32.04 22.14 -46.94
CA TYR A 39 -31.05 22.25 -45.86
C TYR A 39 -31.67 22.19 -44.45
N ILE A 40 -32.91 22.67 -44.30
CA ILE A 40 -33.61 22.67 -43.01
C ILE A 40 -34.17 21.27 -42.68
N ALA A 41 -34.58 20.50 -43.69
CA ALA A 41 -35.04 19.11 -43.51
C ALA A 41 -33.89 18.14 -43.16
N ALA A 42 -32.67 18.38 -43.68
CA ALA A 42 -31.50 17.57 -43.35
C ALA A 42 -30.96 17.86 -41.93
N MET A 43 -31.13 19.08 -41.41
CA MET A 43 -30.69 19.43 -40.04
C MET A 43 -31.64 18.90 -38.95
N LEU A 44 -32.93 18.71 -39.26
CA LEU A 44 -33.94 18.19 -38.32
C LEU A 44 -34.02 16.65 -38.30
N LEU A 45 -33.38 15.94 -39.23
CA LEU A 45 -33.33 14.48 -39.26
C LEU A 45 -32.09 13.88 -38.56
N CYS A 46 -31.13 14.70 -38.13
CA CYS A 46 -29.94 14.25 -37.37
C CYS A 46 -30.12 14.28 -35.84
N LEU A 47 -31.27 14.72 -35.32
CA LEU A 47 -31.56 14.81 -33.88
C LEU A 47 -32.22 13.56 -33.28
N ARG A 48 -32.33 12.45 -34.03
CA ARG A 48 -32.95 11.18 -33.59
C ARG A 48 -32.03 9.95 -33.67
N SER A 49 -30.72 10.14 -33.77
CA SER A 49 -29.79 9.04 -33.58
C SER A 49 -29.61 8.80 -32.08
N PRO A 50 -29.85 7.59 -31.54
CA PRO A 50 -29.44 7.31 -30.17
C PRO A 50 -27.92 7.48 -30.13
N ILE A 51 -27.46 8.42 -29.31
CA ILE A 51 -26.04 8.55 -28.97
C ILE A 51 -25.66 7.17 -28.43
N PRO A 52 -24.75 6.40 -29.08
CA PRO A 52 -24.22 5.23 -28.42
C PRO A 52 -23.52 5.78 -27.18
N ALA A 53 -24.07 5.47 -26.01
CA ALA A 53 -23.45 5.76 -24.73
C ALA A 53 -22.17 4.92 -24.64
N MET A 54 -21.11 5.37 -25.30
CA MET A 54 -19.75 4.90 -25.06
C MET A 54 -19.24 5.60 -23.79
N ALA A 55 -19.93 5.36 -22.68
CA ALA A 55 -19.34 5.43 -21.36
C ALA A 55 -18.79 4.03 -21.05
N GLN A 56 -17.69 3.67 -21.71
CA GLN A 56 -16.83 2.62 -21.20
C GLN A 56 -15.55 3.29 -20.72
N ASP A 57 -15.62 3.74 -19.47
CA ASP A 57 -14.43 3.96 -18.65
C ASP A 57 -13.66 2.63 -18.60
N SER A 58 -12.67 2.52 -19.48
CA SER A 58 -11.85 1.32 -19.68
C SER A 58 -10.68 1.30 -18.69
N ARG A 59 -10.82 1.92 -17.51
CA ARG A 59 -9.81 1.91 -16.43
C ARG A 59 -9.69 0.57 -15.70
N GLY A 60 -10.36 -0.48 -16.17
CA GLY A 60 -10.09 -1.84 -15.74
C GLY A 60 -8.91 -2.42 -16.51
N ILE A 61 -7.68 -2.08 -16.12
CA ILE A 61 -6.52 -2.90 -16.46
C ILE A 61 -6.80 -4.30 -15.93
N ILE A 62 -6.87 -5.31 -16.80
CA ILE A 62 -6.76 -6.71 -16.37
C ILE A 62 -5.37 -6.84 -15.77
N VAL A 63 -5.32 -6.90 -14.44
CA VAL A 63 -4.11 -7.12 -13.65
C VAL A 63 -3.63 -8.54 -13.89
N THR A 64 -2.93 -8.75 -15.00
CA THR A 64 -1.91 -9.81 -15.14
C THR A 64 -0.54 -9.21 -14.85
N THR A 65 -0.48 -8.28 -13.90
CA THR A 65 0.80 -7.81 -13.39
C THR A 65 1.46 -9.00 -12.72
N GLU A 66 2.59 -9.47 -13.26
CA GLU A 66 3.40 -10.53 -12.65
C GLU A 66 3.59 -10.24 -11.15
N ARG A 67 3.15 -11.16 -10.28
CA ARG A 67 3.28 -11.02 -8.83
C ARG A 67 4.31 -12.04 -8.38
N THR A 68 5.46 -11.59 -7.88
CA THR A 68 6.52 -12.47 -7.40
C THR A 68 6.74 -12.22 -5.92
N ALA A 69 6.85 -13.28 -5.12
CA ALA A 69 7.15 -13.17 -3.70
C ALA A 69 8.35 -14.02 -3.30
N LEU A 70 9.16 -13.48 -2.38
CA LEU A 70 10.18 -14.20 -1.65
C LEU A 70 9.81 -14.19 -0.16
N VAL A 71 9.58 -15.36 0.40
CA VAL A 71 9.10 -15.55 1.78
C VAL A 71 10.14 -16.37 2.52
N ILE A 72 10.66 -15.83 3.63
CA ILE A 72 11.70 -16.47 4.44
C ILE A 72 11.23 -16.55 5.90
N GLY A 73 11.24 -17.75 6.47
CA GLY A 73 10.94 -17.99 7.88
C GLY A 73 12.08 -18.70 8.59
N ASN A 74 12.75 -18.01 9.51
CA ASN A 74 13.85 -18.57 10.29
C ASN A 74 13.48 -18.62 11.77
N ASN A 75 13.43 -19.81 12.34
CA ASN A 75 13.07 -20.03 13.74
C ASN A 75 14.02 -20.96 14.50
N ALA A 76 14.71 -21.87 13.80
CA ALA A 76 15.58 -22.91 14.38
C ALA A 76 17.00 -22.39 14.65
N TYR A 77 17.12 -21.25 15.33
CA TYR A 77 18.41 -20.72 15.77
C TYR A 77 19.01 -21.57 16.89
N GLN A 78 20.34 -21.71 16.87
CA GLN A 78 21.05 -22.39 17.96
C GLN A 78 20.90 -21.65 19.29
N THR A 79 20.85 -20.32 19.23
CA THR A 79 20.63 -19.44 20.38
C THR A 79 19.32 -18.68 20.21
N ALA A 80 18.49 -18.67 21.26
CA ALA A 80 17.17 -18.03 21.27
C ALA A 80 16.26 -18.47 20.10
N PRO A 81 15.90 -19.76 20.00
CA PRO A 81 14.97 -20.22 18.98
C PRO A 81 13.62 -19.49 19.08
N LEU A 82 12.98 -19.27 17.93
CA LEU A 82 11.66 -18.64 17.85
C LEU A 82 10.59 -19.70 17.60
N LYS A 83 9.36 -19.43 18.03
CA LYS A 83 8.26 -20.40 17.92
C LYS A 83 7.57 -20.34 16.55
N ASN A 84 7.29 -19.14 16.05
CA ASN A 84 6.31 -18.90 14.99
C ASN A 84 6.85 -18.71 13.55
N PRO A 85 8.08 -18.22 13.29
CA PRO A 85 8.46 -17.76 11.95
C PRO A 85 8.31 -18.74 10.79
N VAL A 86 8.50 -20.04 11.04
CA VAL A 86 8.28 -21.08 10.00
C VAL A 86 6.79 -21.24 9.69
N ASN A 87 5.92 -21.23 10.71
CA ASN A 87 4.47 -21.28 10.48
C ASN A 87 3.99 -20.01 9.79
N ASP A 88 4.54 -18.86 10.18
CA ASP A 88 4.25 -17.56 9.57
C ASP A 88 4.61 -17.55 8.08
N ALA A 89 5.81 -18.03 7.74
CA ALA A 89 6.24 -18.15 6.36
C ALA A 89 5.40 -19.17 5.54
N ASP A 90 5.08 -20.33 6.11
CA ASP A 90 4.21 -21.32 5.46
C ASP A 90 2.82 -20.74 5.16
N ASP A 91 2.21 -20.06 6.14
CA ASP A 91 0.86 -19.53 6.01
C ASP A 91 0.82 -18.29 5.11
N MET A 92 1.84 -17.43 5.16
CA MET A 92 2.05 -16.32 4.21
C MET A 92 2.24 -16.82 2.79
N SER A 93 3.07 -17.85 2.58
CA SER A 93 3.25 -18.45 1.26
C SER A 93 1.95 -18.97 0.68
N ARG A 94 1.12 -19.64 1.49
CA ARG A 94 -0.19 -20.14 1.05
C ARG A 94 -1.12 -19.01 0.65
N VAL A 95 -1.28 -17.99 1.49
CA VAL A 95 -2.15 -16.84 1.19
C VAL A 95 -1.64 -16.06 -0.03
N LEU A 96 -0.34 -15.79 -0.14
CA LEU A 96 0.20 -15.11 -1.32
C LEU A 96 -0.03 -15.91 -2.62
N THR A 97 0.08 -17.24 -2.56
CA THR A 97 -0.22 -18.12 -3.70
C THR A 97 -1.69 -17.99 -4.12
N THR A 98 -2.64 -17.98 -3.17
CA THR A 98 -4.07 -17.79 -3.50
C THR A 98 -4.36 -16.37 -4.03
N LEU A 99 -3.55 -15.39 -3.65
CA LEU A 99 -3.57 -14.01 -4.15
C LEU A 99 -2.83 -13.82 -5.48
N GLY A 100 -2.41 -14.91 -6.14
CA GLY A 100 -1.81 -14.90 -7.47
C GLY A 100 -0.32 -14.59 -7.51
N PHE A 101 0.39 -14.64 -6.38
CA PHE A 101 1.85 -14.53 -6.37
C PHE A 101 2.51 -15.86 -6.75
N LYS A 102 3.56 -15.79 -7.56
CA LYS A 102 4.58 -16.82 -7.69
C LYS A 102 5.51 -16.73 -6.48
N VAL A 103 5.39 -17.66 -5.55
CA VAL A 103 6.11 -17.62 -4.27
C VAL A 103 7.35 -18.51 -4.28
N THR A 104 8.48 -17.97 -3.85
CA THR A 104 9.65 -18.74 -3.40
C THR A 104 9.67 -18.74 -1.88
N LEU A 105 9.47 -19.91 -1.27
CA LEU A 105 9.47 -20.08 0.18
C LEU A 105 10.78 -20.72 0.65
N LEU A 106 11.44 -20.11 1.64
CA LEU A 106 12.60 -20.67 2.32
C LEU A 106 12.36 -20.74 3.82
N LYS A 107 12.90 -21.78 4.45
CA LYS A 107 12.76 -22.03 5.88
C LYS A 107 14.11 -22.41 6.48
N ASN A 108 14.45 -21.80 7.60
CA ASN A 108 15.67 -22.07 8.36
C ASN A 108 16.93 -22.12 7.47
N VAL A 109 17.15 -21.03 6.74
CA VAL A 109 18.24 -20.92 5.77
C VAL A 109 19.44 -20.17 6.33
N ASP A 110 20.62 -20.56 5.84
CA ASP A 110 21.88 -19.87 6.11
C ASP A 110 22.02 -18.56 5.32
N ARG A 111 23.08 -17.82 5.63
CA ARG A 111 23.35 -16.51 5.01
C ARG A 111 23.44 -16.60 3.48
N ARG A 112 24.14 -17.62 2.98
CA ARG A 112 24.40 -17.78 1.55
C ARG A 112 23.11 -18.06 0.80
N ALA A 113 22.30 -18.99 1.29
CA ALA A 113 21.01 -19.33 0.71
C ALA A 113 20.05 -18.12 0.72
N MET A 114 20.08 -17.29 1.77
CA MET A 114 19.33 -16.02 1.78
C MET A 114 19.82 -15.08 0.68
N GLU A 115 21.12 -14.78 0.61
CA GLU A 115 21.69 -13.86 -0.37
C GLU A 115 21.45 -14.32 -1.81
N ASP A 116 21.67 -15.60 -2.10
CA ASP A 116 21.44 -16.19 -3.43
C ASP A 116 19.97 -16.11 -3.83
N SER A 117 19.05 -16.34 -2.89
CA SER A 117 17.61 -16.23 -3.11
C SER A 117 17.17 -14.79 -3.34
N ILE A 118 17.72 -13.83 -2.59
CA ILE A 118 17.47 -12.39 -2.79
C ILE A 118 17.98 -11.93 -4.15
N ARG A 119 19.17 -12.38 -4.58
CA ARG A 119 19.68 -12.10 -5.94
C ARG A 119 18.77 -12.69 -7.02
N SER A 120 18.32 -13.93 -6.82
CA SER A 120 17.39 -14.60 -7.74
C SER A 120 16.06 -13.85 -7.83
N PHE A 121 15.52 -13.44 -6.68
CA PHE A 121 14.30 -12.66 -6.60
C PHE A 121 14.41 -11.34 -7.35
N GLY A 122 15.47 -10.54 -7.11
CA GLY A 122 15.71 -9.31 -7.87
C GLY A 122 15.83 -9.53 -9.39
N ARG A 123 16.44 -10.64 -9.83
CA ARG A 123 16.47 -11.00 -11.27
C ARG A 123 15.08 -11.32 -11.83
N GLN A 124 14.23 -12.01 -11.06
CA GLN A 124 12.86 -12.33 -11.49
C GLN A 124 12.01 -11.07 -11.60
N LEU A 125 12.17 -10.12 -10.68
CA LEU A 125 11.44 -8.84 -10.68
C LEU A 125 11.75 -7.96 -11.89
N LYS A 126 12.88 -8.16 -12.58
CA LYS A 126 13.19 -7.44 -13.84
C LYS A 126 12.18 -7.73 -14.96
N ASN A 127 11.39 -8.80 -14.84
CA ASN A 127 10.28 -9.08 -15.75
C ASN A 127 9.09 -8.14 -15.52
N GLY A 128 9.15 -7.29 -14.49
CA GLY A 128 8.15 -6.30 -14.14
C GLY A 128 7.20 -6.76 -13.04
N GLY A 129 6.21 -5.90 -12.80
CA GLY A 129 5.11 -6.19 -11.89
C GLY A 129 5.38 -5.93 -10.41
N ILE A 130 4.84 -6.80 -9.54
CA ILE A 130 4.79 -6.59 -8.09
C ILE A 130 5.75 -7.54 -7.39
N GLY A 131 6.69 -6.99 -6.64
CA GLY A 131 7.59 -7.74 -5.78
C GLY A 131 7.15 -7.66 -4.33
N LEU A 132 7.02 -8.81 -3.66
CA LEU A 132 6.80 -8.87 -2.22
C LEU A 132 7.89 -9.69 -1.53
N PHE A 133 8.66 -9.05 -0.66
CA PHE A 133 9.58 -9.73 0.24
C PHE A 133 8.94 -9.83 1.63
N TYR A 134 8.95 -11.02 2.21
CA TYR A 134 8.51 -11.27 3.57
C TYR A 134 9.61 -12.00 4.34
N PHE A 135 9.97 -11.48 5.50
CA PHE A 135 10.89 -12.15 6.42
C PHE A 135 10.28 -12.22 7.82
N ALA A 136 10.28 -13.43 8.39
CA ALA A 136 10.02 -13.68 9.80
C ALA A 136 11.25 -14.33 10.46
N GLY A 137 11.67 -13.80 11.61
CA GLY A 137 12.85 -14.31 12.31
C GLY A 137 13.50 -13.29 13.25
N HIS A 138 14.77 -13.50 13.59
CA HIS A 138 15.55 -12.50 14.32
C HIS A 138 15.97 -11.38 13.38
N GLY A 139 15.86 -10.14 13.87
CA GLY A 139 16.34 -8.95 13.18
C GLY A 139 17.05 -8.02 14.14
N MET A 140 18.12 -7.38 13.67
CA MET A 140 18.97 -6.55 14.51
C MET A 140 19.34 -5.25 13.82
N GLN A 141 19.41 -4.17 14.59
CA GLN A 141 19.93 -2.89 14.15
C GLN A 141 21.36 -2.72 14.65
N VAL A 142 22.24 -2.30 13.75
CA VAL A 142 23.61 -1.86 14.08
C VAL A 142 23.91 -0.63 13.24
N GLU A 143 24.35 0.47 13.86
CA GLU A 143 24.74 1.71 13.18
C GLU A 143 23.65 2.23 12.21
N GLY A 144 22.38 2.13 12.62
CA GLY A 144 21.23 2.57 11.81
C GLY A 144 20.88 1.67 10.63
N ARG A 145 21.51 0.49 10.48
CA ARG A 145 21.21 -0.50 9.44
C ARG A 145 20.49 -1.71 10.02
N ASN A 146 19.63 -2.30 9.21
CA ASN A 146 18.81 -3.45 9.58
C ASN A 146 19.40 -4.74 9.03
N TYR A 147 19.59 -5.73 9.89
CA TYR A 147 20.15 -7.02 9.55
C TYR A 147 19.13 -8.12 9.85
N LEU A 148 18.92 -9.00 8.86
CA LEU A 148 18.11 -10.22 8.95
C LEU A 148 19.04 -11.37 9.33
N ILE A 149 18.73 -12.09 10.39
CA ILE A 149 19.64 -13.09 10.96
C ILE A 149 19.35 -14.48 10.35
N PRO A 150 20.36 -15.13 9.72
CA PRO A 150 20.27 -16.52 9.29
C PRO A 150 20.34 -17.52 10.46
N VAL A 151 19.82 -18.74 10.29
CA VAL A 151 19.84 -19.74 11.39
C VAL A 151 21.24 -20.25 11.75
N SER A 152 22.20 -20.10 10.82
CA SER A 152 23.59 -20.51 11.00
C SER A 152 24.50 -19.43 11.57
N ALA A 153 23.98 -18.22 11.81
CA ALA A 153 24.77 -17.06 12.20
C ALA A 153 25.45 -17.27 13.55
N ARG A 154 26.75 -16.94 13.62
CA ARG A 154 27.53 -17.00 14.86
C ARG A 154 27.91 -15.60 15.32
N ILE A 155 27.06 -15.02 16.16
CA ILE A 155 27.19 -13.63 16.59
C ILE A 155 27.73 -13.61 18.03
N GLU A 156 29.03 -13.34 18.19
CA GLU A 156 29.68 -13.22 19.50
C GLU A 156 29.90 -11.75 19.89
N SER A 157 30.01 -10.89 18.88
CA SER A 157 30.23 -9.45 18.99
C SER A 157 29.41 -8.66 17.97
N GLU A 158 29.22 -7.37 18.20
CA GLU A 158 28.45 -6.48 17.32
C GLU A 158 29.11 -6.37 15.93
N SER A 159 30.44 -6.47 15.87
CA SER A 159 31.21 -6.46 14.62
C SER A 159 30.99 -7.68 13.74
N ASP A 160 30.49 -8.80 14.29
CA ASP A 160 30.23 -10.03 13.53
C ASP A 160 28.97 -9.90 12.68
N ILE A 161 28.01 -9.07 13.11
CA ILE A 161 26.69 -8.93 12.48
C ILE A 161 26.81 -8.61 10.99
N LYS A 162 27.70 -7.71 10.60
CA LYS A 162 27.90 -7.34 9.19
C LYS A 162 28.47 -8.47 8.31
N TYR A 163 29.05 -9.51 8.92
CA TYR A 163 29.61 -10.67 8.23
C TYR A 163 28.75 -11.93 8.37
N GLU A 164 27.94 -12.03 9.41
CA GLU A 164 27.14 -13.21 9.72
C GLU A 164 25.66 -13.05 9.35
N ALA A 165 25.18 -11.82 9.19
CA ALA A 165 23.80 -11.50 8.84
C ALA A 165 23.65 -10.96 7.41
N VAL A 166 22.40 -10.80 6.97
CA VAL A 166 22.05 -10.20 5.67
C VAL A 166 21.47 -8.81 5.90
N ASP A 167 22.04 -7.80 5.27
CA ASP A 167 21.51 -6.43 5.33
C ASP A 167 20.14 -6.34 4.61
N ALA A 168 19.11 -5.82 5.27
CA ALA A 168 17.82 -5.54 4.65
C ALA A 168 17.92 -4.48 3.53
N GLY A 169 18.92 -3.60 3.60
CA GLY A 169 19.28 -2.70 2.51
C GLY A 169 19.72 -3.42 1.24
N PHE A 170 20.31 -4.62 1.35
CA PHE A 170 20.62 -5.46 0.19
C PHE A 170 19.34 -5.97 -0.49
N VAL A 171 18.31 -6.30 0.28
CA VAL A 171 16.99 -6.67 -0.26
C VAL A 171 16.37 -5.49 -0.99
N LEU A 172 16.31 -4.33 -0.34
CA LEU A 172 15.76 -3.11 -0.93
C LEU A 172 16.48 -2.72 -2.21
N GLY A 173 17.81 -2.70 -2.20
CA GLY A 173 18.60 -2.37 -3.39
C GLY A 173 18.34 -3.33 -4.54
N LYS A 174 18.15 -4.64 -4.28
CA LYS A 174 17.84 -5.62 -5.33
C LYS A 174 16.43 -5.47 -5.90
N MET A 175 15.48 -5.01 -5.09
CA MET A 175 14.11 -4.71 -5.53
C MET A 175 14.06 -3.37 -6.29
N GLU A 176 14.80 -2.36 -5.84
CA GLU A 176 14.94 -1.06 -6.52
C GLU A 176 15.65 -1.22 -7.88
N ASP A 177 16.75 -1.96 -7.94
CA ASP A 177 17.49 -2.30 -9.17
C ASP A 177 16.60 -2.98 -10.23
N ALA A 178 15.51 -3.63 -9.82
CA ALA A 178 14.60 -4.33 -10.71
C ALA A 178 13.67 -3.39 -11.48
N ALA A 179 13.46 -2.16 -10.99
CA ALA A 179 12.60 -1.14 -11.60
C ALA A 179 11.20 -1.65 -11.98
N ASN A 180 10.66 -2.57 -11.17
CA ASN A 180 9.29 -3.08 -11.31
C ASN A 180 8.28 -2.07 -10.76
N GLN A 181 6.99 -2.34 -10.93
CA GLN A 181 5.92 -1.36 -10.68
C GLN A 181 5.75 -1.05 -9.18
N LEU A 182 5.91 -2.07 -8.34
CA LEU A 182 5.62 -1.98 -6.91
C LEU A 182 6.48 -2.96 -6.12
N ASN A 183 7.11 -2.47 -5.06
CA ASN A 183 7.88 -3.26 -4.12
C ASN A 183 7.27 -3.20 -2.71
N ILE A 184 6.97 -4.35 -2.13
CA ILE A 184 6.46 -4.46 -0.76
C ILE A 184 7.47 -5.27 0.05
N VAL A 185 7.95 -4.72 1.16
CA VAL A 185 8.88 -5.38 2.08
C VAL A 185 8.21 -5.49 3.44
N VAL A 186 7.99 -6.71 3.92
CA VAL A 186 7.37 -6.98 5.22
C VAL A 186 8.40 -7.64 6.13
N LEU A 187 8.71 -6.97 7.25
CA LEU A 187 9.67 -7.43 8.24
C LEU A 187 8.92 -7.77 9.55
N ASP A 188 8.65 -9.06 9.75
CA ASP A 188 8.13 -9.62 11.01
C ASP A 188 9.29 -10.17 11.85
N ALA A 189 10.22 -9.28 12.19
CA ALA A 189 11.43 -9.65 12.90
C ALA A 189 11.37 -9.27 14.38
N CYS A 190 11.69 -10.24 15.26
CA CYS A 190 11.84 -10.03 16.69
C CYS A 190 13.15 -9.30 16.98
N ARG A 191 13.05 -8.25 17.81
CA ARG A 191 14.07 -7.20 17.97
C ARG A 191 14.73 -7.19 19.36
N SER A 192 14.41 -8.15 20.22
CA SER A 192 15.17 -8.38 21.46
C SER A 192 16.49 -9.03 21.07
N ASN A 193 17.58 -8.27 21.05
CA ASN A 193 18.90 -8.79 20.73
C ASN A 193 19.26 -9.93 21.72
N PRO A 194 19.21 -11.20 21.29
CA PRO A 194 19.51 -12.31 22.19
C PRO A 194 21.01 -12.39 22.51
N PHE A 195 21.83 -11.68 21.74
CA PHE A 195 23.28 -11.55 21.87
C PHE A 195 23.70 -10.28 22.65
N SER A 196 22.73 -9.52 23.18
CA SER A 196 22.96 -8.20 23.82
C SER A 196 23.84 -8.22 25.06
N ARG A 197 24.04 -9.39 25.70
CA ARG A 197 24.95 -9.51 26.86
C ARG A 197 26.39 -9.15 26.51
N ASN A 198 26.76 -9.20 25.23
CA ASN A 198 28.12 -8.98 24.75
C ASN A 198 28.29 -7.61 24.07
N PHE A 199 27.23 -6.81 23.89
CA PHE A 199 27.29 -5.58 23.11
C PHE A 199 27.32 -4.34 24.00
N ARG A 200 28.01 -3.30 23.52
CA ARG A 200 28.08 -1.99 24.18
C ARG A 200 26.84 -1.15 23.87
N SER A 201 26.22 -1.35 22.70
CA SER A 201 25.00 -0.67 22.27
C SER A 201 23.74 -1.45 22.74
N ARG A 202 22.74 -0.71 23.24
CA ARG A 202 21.44 -1.24 23.69
C ARG A 202 20.30 -0.89 22.72
N GLU A 203 20.62 -0.59 21.46
CA GLU A 203 19.60 -0.24 20.46
C GLU A 203 18.63 -1.41 20.30
N GLN A 204 17.40 -1.23 20.77
CA GLN A 204 16.35 -2.23 20.63
C GLN A 204 15.67 -1.99 19.31
N GLY A 205 15.97 -2.82 18.31
CA GLY A 205 15.28 -2.61 17.06
C GLY A 205 15.80 -3.06 15.72
N LEU A 206 14.98 -2.80 14.69
CA LEU A 206 15.25 -2.31 13.35
C LEU A 206 15.08 -0.77 13.26
N ALA A 207 16.06 -0.11 12.66
CA ALA A 207 15.98 1.27 12.23
C ALA A 207 14.85 1.48 11.21
N ARG A 208 14.40 2.73 11.08
CA ARG A 208 13.52 3.12 9.98
C ARG A 208 14.32 3.14 8.68
N LEU A 209 13.85 2.38 7.70
CA LEU A 209 14.30 2.49 6.30
C LEU A 209 13.37 3.45 5.56
N ASP A 210 13.96 4.32 4.76
CA ASP A 210 13.21 5.13 3.80
C ASP A 210 12.82 4.28 2.60
N ALA A 211 11.56 4.35 2.21
CA ALA A 211 11.04 3.59 1.08
C ALA A 211 11.49 4.25 -0.24
N PRO A 212 12.19 3.53 -1.15
CA PRO A 212 12.40 4.03 -2.50
C PRO A 212 11.07 4.32 -3.19
N THR A 213 11.08 5.13 -4.25
CA THR A 213 9.88 5.41 -5.04
C THR A 213 9.21 4.10 -5.50
N GLY A 214 7.89 4.00 -5.34
CA GLY A 214 7.16 2.77 -5.68
C GLY A 214 7.34 1.63 -4.67
N SER A 215 7.83 1.92 -3.47
CA SER A 215 8.02 0.92 -2.42
C SER A 215 7.17 1.18 -1.17
N LEU A 216 6.83 0.10 -0.49
CA LEU A 216 6.16 0.07 0.80
C LEU A 216 6.93 -0.87 1.73
N ILE A 217 7.41 -0.35 2.86
CA ILE A 217 8.11 -1.11 3.88
C ILE A 217 7.21 -1.20 5.11
N VAL A 218 6.97 -2.40 5.60
CA VAL A 218 6.06 -2.72 6.70
C VAL A 218 6.84 -3.43 7.80
N TYR A 219 6.68 -2.95 9.02
CA TYR A 219 7.30 -3.51 10.22
C TYR A 219 6.21 -4.04 11.15
N ALA A 220 6.42 -5.23 11.72
CA ALA A 220 5.49 -5.82 12.68
C ALA A 220 5.32 -4.99 13.97
N THR A 221 6.28 -4.11 14.27
CA THR A 221 6.25 -3.19 15.40
C THR A 221 6.98 -1.88 15.07
N ALA A 222 6.80 -0.86 15.89
CA ALA A 222 7.40 0.46 15.68
C ALA A 222 8.94 0.40 15.76
N PRO A 223 9.65 1.29 15.02
CA PRO A 223 11.08 1.49 15.23
C PRO A 223 11.39 1.86 16.70
N GLY A 224 12.08 0.98 17.40
CA GLY A 224 12.47 1.06 18.80
C GLY A 224 11.89 -0.05 19.67
N ASP A 225 10.83 -0.72 19.20
CA ASP A 225 10.04 -1.67 19.99
C ASP A 225 10.23 -3.13 19.57
N VAL A 226 9.65 -4.07 20.33
CA VAL A 226 9.74 -5.53 20.13
C VAL A 226 8.39 -6.11 19.72
N ALA A 227 8.38 -7.02 18.75
CA ALA A 227 7.19 -7.78 18.36
C ALA A 227 7.00 -8.99 19.31
N ALA A 228 5.76 -9.31 19.64
CA ALA A 228 5.44 -10.46 20.48
C ALA A 228 5.25 -11.73 19.64
N ASP A 229 5.97 -12.80 19.99
CA ASP A 229 5.80 -14.13 19.37
C ASP A 229 4.36 -14.69 19.57
N GLY A 230 3.68 -14.28 20.64
CA GLY A 230 2.34 -14.78 20.96
C GLY A 230 2.35 -16.26 21.36
N ALA A 231 1.19 -16.78 21.78
CA ALA A 231 1.06 -18.19 22.18
C ALA A 231 0.56 -19.08 21.03
N ASP A 232 0.03 -18.47 19.97
CA ASP A 232 -0.66 -19.14 18.87
C ASP A 232 0.32 -19.84 17.90
N ARG A 233 -0.25 -20.40 16.83
CA ARG A 233 0.51 -20.95 15.70
C ARG A 233 1.34 -19.89 14.98
N ASN A 234 0.79 -18.69 14.80
CA ASN A 234 1.40 -17.57 14.10
C ASN A 234 1.71 -16.41 15.05
N GLY A 235 2.67 -15.58 14.70
CA GLY A 235 2.90 -14.30 15.36
C GLY A 235 1.67 -13.39 15.24
N ILE A 236 1.43 -12.54 16.24
CA ILE A 236 0.21 -11.70 16.32
C ILE A 236 0.07 -10.81 15.08
N PHE A 237 1.18 -10.19 14.63
CA PHE A 237 1.20 -9.37 13.42
C PHE A 237 0.83 -10.18 12.18
N THR A 238 1.55 -11.28 11.93
CA THR A 238 1.29 -12.12 10.75
C THR A 238 -0.13 -12.67 10.75
N ARG A 239 -0.68 -13.11 11.88
CA ARG A 239 -2.07 -13.57 11.97
C ARG A 239 -3.07 -12.51 11.46
N HIS A 240 -2.95 -11.28 11.94
CA HIS A 240 -3.84 -10.19 11.51
C HIS A 240 -3.58 -9.78 10.05
N LEU A 241 -2.32 -9.76 9.62
CA LEU A 241 -1.95 -9.45 8.24
C LEU A 241 -2.57 -10.47 7.25
N LEU A 242 -2.41 -11.77 7.51
CA LEU A 242 -2.99 -12.84 6.68
C LEU A 242 -4.50 -12.71 6.55
N ARG A 243 -5.19 -12.31 7.63
CA ARG A 243 -6.64 -12.08 7.62
C ARG A 243 -7.01 -10.90 6.72
N HIS A 244 -6.39 -9.74 6.91
CA HIS A 244 -6.81 -8.52 6.21
C HIS A 244 -6.37 -8.47 4.74
N MET A 245 -5.26 -9.11 4.36
CA MET A 245 -4.82 -9.23 2.96
C MET A 245 -5.85 -9.94 2.07
N GLN A 246 -6.72 -10.76 2.65
CA GLN A 246 -7.76 -11.48 1.92
C GLN A 246 -9.08 -10.68 1.82
N THR A 247 -9.08 -9.41 2.22
CA THR A 247 -10.26 -8.55 2.07
C THR A 247 -10.34 -7.99 0.65
N PRO A 248 -11.41 -8.27 -0.12
CA PRO A 248 -11.59 -7.73 -1.45
C PRO A 248 -11.65 -6.20 -1.48
N ASN A 249 -11.08 -5.60 -2.52
CA ASN A 249 -11.20 -4.17 -2.85
C ASN A 249 -10.72 -3.22 -1.74
N LEU A 250 -9.81 -3.69 -0.87
CA LEU A 250 -9.21 -2.88 0.17
C LEU A 250 -7.80 -2.44 -0.24
N PRO A 251 -7.52 -1.12 -0.31
CA PRO A 251 -6.16 -0.63 -0.55
C PRO A 251 -5.21 -1.11 0.53
N VAL A 252 -3.94 -1.35 0.17
CA VAL A 252 -2.93 -1.88 1.07
C VAL A 252 -2.73 -1.02 2.32
N GLU A 253 -2.83 0.30 2.21
CA GLU A 253 -2.75 1.23 3.34
C GLU A 253 -3.91 1.01 4.34
N GLN A 254 -5.10 0.69 3.83
CA GLN A 254 -6.26 0.36 4.68
C GLN A 254 -6.14 -1.04 5.27
N VAL A 255 -5.57 -2.00 4.55
CA VAL A 255 -5.19 -3.32 5.10
C VAL A 255 -4.27 -3.11 6.29
N LEU A 256 -3.16 -2.37 6.12
CA LEU A 256 -2.18 -2.11 7.16
C LEU A 256 -2.76 -1.32 8.34
N LYS A 257 -3.63 -0.35 8.08
CA LYS A 257 -4.34 0.37 9.14
C LYS A 257 -5.19 -0.58 10.00
N ARG A 258 -5.92 -1.52 9.39
CA ARG A 258 -6.70 -2.53 10.12
C ARG A 258 -5.81 -3.48 10.91
N VAL A 259 -4.71 -3.94 10.32
CA VAL A 259 -3.70 -4.76 11.02
C VAL A 259 -3.18 -4.02 12.25
N ARG A 260 -2.83 -2.74 12.12
CA ARG A 260 -2.36 -1.93 13.24
C ARG A 260 -3.40 -1.83 14.35
N ILE A 261 -4.67 -1.57 14.02
CA ILE A 261 -5.76 -1.47 14.98
C ILE A 261 -5.90 -2.79 15.77
N ASP A 262 -5.95 -3.91 15.07
CA ASP A 262 -6.18 -5.22 15.69
C ASP A 262 -4.99 -5.68 16.53
N VAL A 263 -3.75 -5.48 16.05
CA VAL A 263 -2.52 -5.80 16.80
C VAL A 263 -2.42 -4.92 18.04
N ALA A 264 -2.71 -3.62 17.92
CA ALA A 264 -2.67 -2.69 19.04
C ALA A 264 -3.71 -3.06 20.11
N ALA A 265 -4.93 -3.39 19.69
CA ALA A 265 -5.99 -3.81 20.60
C ALA A 265 -5.64 -5.11 21.34
N GLU A 266 -5.16 -6.12 20.62
CA GLU A 266 -4.83 -7.43 21.20
C GLU A 266 -3.62 -7.36 22.15
N THR A 267 -2.62 -6.56 21.80
CA THR A 267 -1.40 -6.43 22.61
C THR A 267 -1.52 -5.40 23.74
N LYS A 268 -2.67 -4.72 23.86
CA LYS A 268 -2.88 -3.58 24.78
C LYS A 268 -1.86 -2.47 24.53
N HIS A 269 -1.69 -2.10 23.26
CA HIS A 269 -0.76 -1.10 22.76
C HIS A 269 0.74 -1.38 23.00
N ARG A 270 1.10 -2.62 23.37
CA ARG A 270 2.53 -3.01 23.51
C ARG A 270 3.23 -3.26 22.18
N GLN A 271 2.47 -3.51 21.11
CA GLN A 271 2.97 -3.67 19.76
C GLN A 271 2.14 -2.81 18.81
N ILE A 272 2.80 -1.93 18.07
CA ILE A 272 2.16 -1.05 17.09
C ILE A 272 2.85 -1.24 15.74
N PRO A 273 2.24 -1.95 14.78
CA PRO A 273 2.77 -2.07 13.43
C PRO A 273 2.99 -0.70 12.77
N TRP A 274 4.07 -0.59 12.00
CA TRP A 274 4.50 0.66 11.38
C TRP A 274 4.81 0.47 9.90
N GLU A 275 4.66 1.51 9.09
CA GLU A 275 5.02 1.48 7.68
C GLU A 275 5.75 2.75 7.23
N SER A 276 6.53 2.58 6.17
CA SER A 276 7.17 3.65 5.39
C SER A 276 6.72 3.45 3.94
N SER A 277 6.05 4.45 3.36
CA SER A 277 5.43 4.34 2.03
C SER A 277 5.91 5.43 1.11
N SER A 278 6.19 5.06 -0.14
CA SER A 278 6.40 5.96 -1.28
C SER A 278 5.62 5.46 -2.50
N LEU A 279 4.43 4.90 -2.24
CA LEU A 279 3.50 4.45 -3.27
C LEU A 279 2.94 5.63 -4.07
N MET A 280 2.84 5.45 -5.39
CA MET A 280 2.32 6.47 -6.31
C MET A 280 0.88 6.19 -6.76
N GLY A 281 0.29 5.08 -6.30
CA GLY A 281 -1.08 4.68 -6.62
C GLY A 281 -1.53 3.55 -5.71
N ASP A 282 -2.80 3.18 -5.83
CA ASP A 282 -3.40 2.16 -4.97
C ASP A 282 -2.99 0.75 -5.39
N PHE A 283 -2.68 -0.09 -4.39
CA PHE A 283 -2.51 -1.52 -4.57
C PHE A 283 -3.57 -2.30 -3.78
N TYR A 284 -4.12 -3.33 -4.43
CA TYR A 284 -5.12 -4.22 -3.88
C TYR A 284 -4.64 -5.67 -4.00
N PHE A 285 -4.65 -6.40 -2.88
CA PHE A 285 -4.36 -7.84 -2.91
C PHE A 285 -5.40 -8.61 -3.71
N ILE A 286 -6.68 -8.25 -3.56
CA ILE A 286 -7.80 -8.82 -4.29
C ILE A 286 -8.61 -7.68 -4.92
N THR A 287 -8.79 -7.74 -6.23
CA THR A 287 -9.73 -6.89 -6.96
C THR A 287 -10.92 -7.74 -7.39
N GLU A 288 -12.03 -7.65 -6.67
CA GLU A 288 -13.30 -8.22 -7.13
C GLU A 288 -14.03 -7.17 -7.95
N LYS A 289 -14.44 -7.54 -9.16
CA LYS A 289 -15.28 -6.68 -9.99
C LYS A 289 -16.62 -6.52 -9.26
N VAL A 290 -16.80 -5.39 -8.57
CA VAL A 290 -18.10 -5.04 -8.02
C VAL A 290 -19.07 -5.04 -9.19
N ALA A 291 -20.00 -6.00 -9.21
CA ALA A 291 -21.09 -5.97 -10.16
C ALA A 291 -21.85 -4.68 -9.89
N SER A 292 -21.68 -3.70 -10.78
CA SER A 292 -22.45 -2.46 -10.76
C SER A 292 -23.90 -2.82 -11.04
N ASN A 293 -24.65 -3.21 -10.01
CA ASN A 293 -26.11 -3.18 -10.02
C ASN A 293 -26.55 -1.73 -9.85
N SER A 294 -26.12 -0.87 -10.78
CA SER A 294 -26.75 0.40 -11.05
C SER A 294 -28.01 0.12 -11.85
N GLN A 295 -29.03 -0.40 -11.18
CA GLN A 295 -30.40 -0.19 -11.62
C GLN A 295 -30.62 1.33 -11.58
N PRO A 296 -31.02 1.97 -12.69
CA PRO A 296 -31.37 3.37 -12.64
C PRO A 296 -32.54 3.53 -11.66
N VAL A 297 -32.28 4.20 -10.53
CA VAL A 297 -33.35 4.69 -9.66
C VAL A 297 -34.16 5.66 -10.51
N GLY A 298 -35.28 5.19 -11.04
CA GLY A 298 -36.25 6.02 -11.72
C GLY A 298 -36.71 7.08 -10.72
N ILE A 299 -36.40 8.34 -11.02
CA ILE A 299 -36.98 9.49 -10.32
C ILE A 299 -38.48 9.45 -10.61
N ALA A 300 -39.26 8.91 -9.68
CA ALA A 300 -40.71 8.98 -9.74
C ALA A 300 -41.12 10.44 -9.53
N THR A 301 -41.63 11.06 -10.59
CA THR A 301 -42.29 12.37 -10.53
C THR A 301 -43.55 12.26 -9.65
N PRO A 302 -43.77 13.16 -8.68
CA PRO A 302 -45.00 13.15 -7.89
C PRO A 302 -46.18 13.54 -8.79
N LYS A 303 -47.11 12.60 -8.99
CA LYS A 303 -48.41 12.85 -9.61
C LYS A 303 -49.27 13.64 -8.62
N ALA A 304 -49.55 14.90 -8.93
CA ALA A 304 -50.52 15.71 -8.20
C ALA A 304 -51.91 15.06 -8.30
N SER A 305 -52.62 15.01 -7.16
CA SER A 305 -54.04 14.66 -7.11
C SER A 305 -54.80 15.76 -6.35
N PRO A 306 -56.04 16.11 -6.73
CA PRO A 306 -56.75 17.28 -6.23
C PRO A 306 -57.43 17.04 -4.87
N GLY A 307 -57.62 18.15 -4.14
CA GLY A 307 -57.91 18.22 -2.70
C GLY A 307 -59.21 17.61 -2.17
N SER A 308 -59.28 17.51 -0.84
CA SER A 308 -60.49 17.84 -0.07
C SER A 308 -60.15 18.11 1.41
N GLN A 309 -60.41 19.37 1.77
CA GLN A 309 -60.97 19.92 3.02
C GLN A 309 -60.21 19.90 4.36
N LEU A 310 -60.19 21.13 4.90
CA LEU A 310 -59.88 21.56 6.25
C LEU A 310 -60.74 20.84 7.29
N SER A 311 -60.11 20.46 8.40
CA SER A 311 -60.74 20.60 9.72
C SER A 311 -59.67 21.10 10.69
N SER A 312 -59.90 22.30 11.21
CA SER A 312 -59.12 22.96 12.24
C SER A 312 -59.52 22.46 13.61
N THR A 313 -58.56 21.99 14.40
CA THR A 313 -58.68 22.01 15.86
C THR A 313 -57.37 22.49 16.47
N GLU A 314 -57.54 23.56 17.23
CA GLU A 314 -56.58 24.36 17.96
C GLU A 314 -56.23 23.67 19.29
N SER A 315 -54.95 23.56 19.63
CA SER A 315 -54.45 23.52 21.02
C SER A 315 -52.93 23.66 21.05
N GLU A 316 -52.48 24.90 21.27
CA GLU A 316 -51.66 25.30 22.41
C GLU A 316 -50.95 24.17 23.19
N ASN A 317 -49.60 24.14 23.24
CA ASN A 317 -48.82 24.83 24.28
C ASN A 317 -47.33 24.41 24.31
N ALA A 318 -46.50 25.41 24.65
CA ALA A 318 -45.26 25.39 25.43
C ALA A 318 -44.07 24.46 25.11
N ALA A 319 -42.92 25.12 24.91
CA ALA A 319 -41.55 24.61 24.96
C ALA A 319 -41.15 24.05 26.34
N PRO A 320 -40.03 23.32 26.44
CA PRO A 320 -39.26 23.29 27.66
C PRO A 320 -37.85 23.86 27.50
N GLU A 321 -37.53 24.57 28.55
CA GLU A 321 -36.36 25.37 28.88
C GLU A 321 -35.20 24.50 29.38
N SER A 322 -33.98 25.02 29.16
CA SER A 322 -32.70 24.52 29.64
C SER A 322 -32.59 24.51 31.16
N LYS A 323 -32.03 23.44 31.75
CA LYS A 323 -31.49 23.46 33.12
C LYS A 323 -30.03 23.02 33.17
N GLN A 324 -29.20 23.96 33.58
CA GLN A 324 -27.87 23.76 34.18
C GLN A 324 -28.01 23.01 35.51
N ALA A 325 -27.04 22.15 35.81
CA ALA A 325 -26.74 21.73 37.18
C ALA A 325 -25.22 21.57 37.35
N SER A 326 -24.68 22.43 38.20
CA SER A 326 -23.32 22.44 38.75
C SER A 326 -23.32 21.78 40.13
N SER A 327 -22.36 20.92 40.44
CA SER A 327 -21.56 20.96 41.68
C SER A 327 -20.51 19.84 41.76
N PRO A 328 -19.39 20.05 42.49
CA PRO A 328 -18.19 19.22 42.45
C PRO A 328 -18.16 18.09 43.51
N VAL A 329 -17.41 17.02 43.23
CA VAL A 329 -17.13 15.93 44.17
C VAL A 329 -15.76 16.16 44.81
N ALA A 330 -15.74 16.20 46.15
CA ALA A 330 -14.56 16.27 46.98
C ALA A 330 -13.80 14.92 47.02
N VAL A 331 -12.48 15.00 47.11
CA VAL A 331 -11.57 13.85 47.22
C VAL A 331 -10.82 13.98 48.54
N ASP A 332 -11.00 13.04 49.46
CA ASP A 332 -10.22 12.93 50.69
C ASP A 332 -8.89 12.19 50.42
N PRO A 333 -7.77 12.62 51.05
CA PRO A 333 -6.49 11.91 50.94
C PRO A 333 -6.37 10.77 51.95
N VAL A 334 -6.00 9.58 51.46
CA VAL A 334 -5.61 8.43 52.29
C VAL A 334 -4.20 8.63 52.82
N VAL A 335 -4.09 8.61 54.15
CA VAL A 335 -2.86 8.62 54.94
C VAL A 335 -2.28 7.20 54.98
N TRP A 336 -0.99 7.05 54.67
CA TRP A 336 -0.20 5.89 55.07
C TRP A 336 0.83 6.33 56.12
N THR A 337 0.77 5.74 57.30
CA THR A 337 1.80 5.85 58.34
C THR A 337 2.64 4.58 58.40
N ALA A 338 3.96 4.79 58.48
CA ALA A 338 5.05 3.95 59.00
C ALA A 338 5.28 2.55 58.40
#